data_AF-A0A913XPH7-F1
#
_entry.id   AF-A0A913XPH7-F1
#
_cell.length_a   1.000
_cell.length_b   1.000
_cell.length_c   1.000
_cell.angle_alpha   90.00
_cell.angle_beta   90.00
_cell.angle_gamma   90.00
#
_symmetry.space_group_name_H-M   'P 1'
#
loop_
_entity.id
_entity.type
_entity.pdbx_description
1 polymer ?
#
loop_
_entity_poly.entity_id
_entity_poly.type
_entity_poly.pdbx_seq_one_letter_code
_entity_poly.pdbx_strand_id
1 'polypeptide(L)'
;MGSVSRLVTGILVIIFCMSAMVKLTPRFDAKAHEFMKKEFKKFARVSPQTQLFNTKVNPTQFMRTFAFIEGFIGLFILTGPKEVSLLASVVGIVLQGSVIQMMYKLGNPRFTYIPASVAIALLVVNIALLITSKDEQQQRIKKE
;
A
#
# COMPACT_ATOMS: atom_id res chain seq x y z
N MET A 1 15.27 14.02 10.30
CA MET A 1 13.95 13.34 10.40
C MET A 1 13.63 13.19 11.87
N GLY A 2 12.50 13.75 12.33
CA GLY A 2 12.06 13.59 13.72
C GLY A 2 11.75 12.12 14.04
N SER A 3 11.82 11.74 15.32
CA SER A 3 11.59 10.36 15.79
C SER A 3 10.23 9.81 15.36
N VAL A 4 9.20 10.67 15.29
CA VAL A 4 7.83 10.30 14.85
C VAL A 4 7.79 9.87 13.38
N SER A 5 8.50 10.58 12.49
CA SER A 5 8.56 10.23 11.06
C SER A 5 9.20 8.86 10.86
N ARG A 6 10.29 8.55 11.58
CA ARG A 6 10.94 7.24 11.50
C ARG A 6 10.03 6.11 12.00
N LEU A 7 9.24 6.36 13.04
CA LEU A 7 8.27 5.38 13.55
C LEU A 7 7.15 5.10 12.55
N VAL A 8 6.53 6.14 11.98
CA VAL A 8 5.46 5.98 10.98
C VAL A 8 5.98 5.25 9.74
N THR A 9 7.15 5.66 9.24
CA THR A 9 7.82 4.98 8.13
C THR A 9 8.11 3.51 8.46
N GLY A 10 8.67 3.21 9.64
CA GLY A 10 8.94 1.83 10.07
C GLY A 10 7.68 0.97 10.12
N ILE A 11 6.60 1.48 10.70
CA ILE A 11 5.30 0.78 10.77
C ILE A 11 4.76 0.51 9.37
N LEU A 12 4.77 1.51 8.49
CA LEU A 12 4.32 1.37 7.10
C LEU A 12 5.12 0.28 6.37
N VAL A 13 6.45 0.34 6.45
CA VAL A 13 7.32 -0.64 5.78
C VAL A 13 7.01 -2.04 6.27
N ILE A 14 6.86 -2.25 7.58
CA ILE A 14 6.49 -3.55 8.14
C ILE A 14 5.14 -4.02 7.59
N ILE A 15 4.10 -3.17 7.59
CA ILE A 15 2.78 -3.53 7.08
C ILE A 15 2.85 -3.93 5.60
N PHE A 16 3.50 -3.12 4.77
CA PHE A 16 3.62 -3.37 3.32
C PHE A 16 4.44 -4.63 3.02
N CYS A 17 5.58 -4.81 3.70
CA CYS A 17 6.42 -5.99 3.52
C CYS A 17 5.74 -7.28 4.02
N MET A 18 5.08 -7.25 5.18
CA MET A 18 4.35 -8.41 5.72
C MET A 18 3.18 -8.78 4.81
N SER A 19 2.43 -7.79 4.35
CA SER A 19 1.36 -7.99 3.38
C SER A 19 1.87 -8.61 2.07
N ALA A 20 2.98 -8.11 1.53
CA ALA A 20 3.61 -8.66 0.34
C ALA A 20 4.10 -10.10 0.57
N MET A 21 4.74 -10.39 1.71
CA MET A 21 5.24 -11.73 2.04
C MET A 21 4.13 -12.76 2.13
N VAL A 22 3.01 -12.43 2.81
CA VAL A 22 1.84 -13.32 2.90
C VAL A 22 1.25 -13.60 1.51
N LYS A 23 1.20 -12.59 0.63
CA LYS A 23 0.70 -12.77 -0.75
C LYS A 23 1.66 -13.58 -1.64
N LEU A 24 2.98 -13.47 -1.44
CA LEU A 24 3.98 -14.15 -2.28
C LEU A 24 4.25 -15.59 -1.83
N THR A 25 4.27 -15.84 -0.52
CA THR A 25 4.80 -17.08 0.05
C THR A 25 3.78 -17.78 0.96
N PRO A 26 3.34 -19.00 0.62
CA PRO A 26 2.41 -19.75 1.46
C PRO A 26 3.04 -20.28 2.77
N ARG A 27 4.38 -20.25 2.90
CA ARG A 27 5.12 -20.71 4.08
C ARG A 27 5.07 -19.76 5.28
N PHE A 28 4.73 -18.49 5.08
CA PHE A 28 4.69 -17.51 6.17
C PHE A 28 3.42 -17.67 7.00
N ASP A 29 2.27 -17.72 6.32
CA ASP A 29 0.99 -18.09 6.91
C ASP A 29 0.10 -18.69 5.81
N ALA A 30 -0.07 -20.02 5.85
CA ALA A 30 -0.85 -20.74 4.87
C ALA A 30 -2.34 -20.36 4.90
N LYS A 31 -2.89 -20.06 6.08
CA LYS A 31 -4.30 -19.67 6.24
C LYS A 31 -4.52 -18.28 5.65
N ALA A 32 -3.64 -17.34 5.96
CA ALA A 32 -3.71 -15.99 5.42
C ALA A 32 -3.47 -15.99 3.90
N HIS A 33 -2.54 -16.81 3.38
CA HIS A 33 -2.31 -16.93 1.94
C HIS A 33 -3.54 -17.49 1.19
N GLU A 34 -4.16 -18.56 1.71
CA GLU A 34 -5.40 -19.12 1.17
C GLU A 34 -6.55 -18.11 1.20
N PHE A 35 -6.70 -17.38 2.30
CA PHE A 35 -7.70 -16.31 2.43
C PHE A 35 -7.48 -15.21 1.37
N MET A 36 -6.24 -14.73 1.23
CA MET A 36 -5.88 -13.71 0.24
C MET A 36 -6.12 -14.20 -1.19
N LYS A 37 -5.80 -15.46 -1.51
CA LYS A 37 -6.07 -16.05 -2.82
C LYS A 37 -7.57 -16.08 -3.14
N LYS A 38 -8.41 -16.39 -2.15
CA LYS A 38 -9.88 -16.35 -2.29
C LYS A 38 -10.39 -14.93 -2.52
N GLU A 39 -9.89 -13.96 -1.76
CA GLU A 39 -10.26 -12.55 -1.94
C GLU A 39 -9.80 -12.01 -3.30
N PHE A 40 -8.56 -12.29 -3.72
CA PHE A 40 -8.04 -11.87 -5.02
C PHE A 40 -8.78 -12.53 -6.21
N LYS A 41 -9.34 -13.74 -6.03
CA LYS A 41 -10.25 -14.35 -7.01
C LYS A 41 -11.55 -13.57 -7.15
N LYS A 42 -12.08 -13.00 -6.07
CA LYS A 42 -13.23 -12.10 -6.12
C LYS A 42 -12.85 -10.74 -6.71
N PHE A 43 -11.72 -10.17 -6.28
CA PHE A 43 -11.21 -8.90 -6.81
C PHE A 43 -10.96 -8.94 -8.30
N ALA A 44 -10.40 -10.02 -8.85
CA ALA A 44 -10.18 -10.18 -10.28
C ALA A 44 -11.48 -10.07 -11.12
N ARG A 45 -12.65 -10.36 -10.55
CA ARG A 45 -13.94 -10.21 -11.26
C ARG A 45 -14.42 -8.76 -11.33
N VAL A 46 -14.09 -7.95 -10.33
CA VAL A 46 -14.51 -6.56 -10.19
C VAL A 46 -13.38 -5.57 -10.45
N SER A 47 -12.22 -6.07 -10.86
CA SER A 47 -11.03 -5.25 -11.06
C SER A 47 -11.29 -4.21 -12.15
N PRO A 48 -10.75 -2.99 -12.01
CA PRO A 48 -10.89 -1.97 -13.05
C PRO A 48 -10.41 -2.46 -14.41
N GLN A 49 -9.36 -3.29 -14.44
CA GLN A 49 -8.83 -3.88 -15.67
C GLN A 49 -9.85 -4.81 -16.35
N THR A 50 -10.52 -5.67 -15.57
CA THR A 50 -11.57 -6.56 -16.09
C THR A 50 -12.75 -5.76 -16.61
N GLN A 51 -13.13 -4.67 -15.95
CA GLN A 51 -14.28 -3.86 -16.34
C GLN A 51 -14.00 -2.93 -17.54
N LEU A 52 -12.79 -2.39 -17.65
CA LEU A 52 -12.43 -1.44 -18.70
C LEU A 52 -11.93 -2.13 -19.98
N PHE A 53 -11.19 -3.23 -19.85
CA PHE A 53 -10.56 -3.93 -20.98
C PHE A 53 -11.22 -5.27 -21.30
N ASN A 54 -12.33 -5.61 -20.64
CA ASN A 54 -13.09 -6.87 -20.79
C ASN A 54 -12.22 -8.14 -20.79
N THR A 55 -11.06 -8.07 -20.12
CA THR A 55 -10.04 -9.11 -20.13
C THR A 55 -10.11 -9.91 -18.84
N LYS A 56 -10.08 -11.24 -18.94
CA LYS A 56 -10.04 -12.12 -17.76
C LYS A 56 -8.67 -12.02 -17.08
N VAL A 57 -8.62 -11.28 -15.97
CA VAL A 57 -7.42 -11.19 -15.14
C VAL A 57 -7.21 -12.50 -14.38
N ASN A 58 -6.03 -13.12 -14.51
CA ASN A 58 -5.67 -14.30 -13.72
C ASN A 58 -5.48 -13.89 -12.24
N PRO A 59 -6.27 -14.44 -11.30
CA PRO A 59 -6.22 -14.03 -9.89
C PRO A 59 -4.86 -14.23 -9.22
N THR A 60 -4.13 -15.28 -9.61
CA THR A 60 -2.82 -15.60 -9.01
C THR A 60 -1.77 -14.60 -9.48
N GLN A 61 -1.78 -14.24 -10.77
CA GLN A 61 -0.90 -13.20 -11.30
C GLN A 61 -1.27 -11.83 -10.71
N PHE A 62 -2.57 -11.52 -10.61
CA PHE A 62 -3.06 -10.28 -10.01
C PHE A 62 -2.60 -10.10 -8.57
N MET A 63 -2.75 -11.14 -7.74
CA MET A 63 -2.26 -11.16 -6.36
C MET A 63 -0.75 -10.96 -6.28
N ARG A 64 0.00 -11.65 -7.15
CA ARG A 64 1.46 -11.56 -7.20
C ARG A 64 1.94 -10.17 -7.61
N THR A 65 1.29 -9.56 -8.60
CA THR A 65 1.59 -8.19 -9.05
C THR A 65 1.33 -7.18 -7.93
N PHE A 66 0.18 -7.27 -7.25
CA PHE A 66 -0.10 -6.42 -6.09
C PHE A 66 0.96 -6.59 -4.99
N ALA A 67 1.37 -7.82 -4.71
CA ALA A 67 2.39 -8.10 -3.71
C ALA A 67 3.75 -7.51 -4.07
N PHE A 68 4.17 -7.60 -5.33
CA PHE A 68 5.41 -6.97 -5.79
C PHE A 68 5.34 -5.46 -5.67
N ILE A 69 4.23 -4.83 -6.10
CA ILE A 69 4.06 -3.38 -6.00
C ILE A 69 4.10 -2.94 -4.52
N GLU A 70 3.41 -3.65 -3.62
CA GLU A 70 3.48 -3.38 -2.18
C GLU A 70 4.89 -3.51 -1.61
N GLY A 71 5.64 -4.54 -2.02
CA GLY A 71 7.02 -4.74 -1.61
C GLY A 71 7.93 -3.60 -2.08
N PHE A 72 7.80 -3.17 -3.33
CA PHE A 72 8.56 -2.03 -3.87
C PHE A 72 8.18 -0.71 -3.19
N ILE A 73 6.90 -0.48 -2.88
CA ILE A 73 6.45 0.69 -2.12
C ILE A 73 7.12 0.71 -0.75
N GLY A 74 7.10 -0.41 -0.01
CA GLY A 74 7.77 -0.52 1.27
C GLY A 74 9.26 -0.24 1.17
N LEU A 75 9.94 -0.82 0.17
CA LEU A 75 11.36 -0.58 -0.08
C LEU A 75 11.66 0.89 -0.37
N PHE A 76 10.92 1.52 -1.27
CA PHE A 76 11.10 2.93 -1.64
C PHE A 76 10.77 3.89 -0.50
N ILE A 77 9.81 3.56 0.35
CA ILE A 77 9.52 4.35 1.55
C ILE A 77 10.68 4.25 2.55
N LEU A 78 11.31 3.07 2.69
CA LEU A 78 12.41 2.83 3.61
C LEU A 78 13.73 3.47 3.17
N THR A 79 14.13 3.25 1.91
CA THR A 79 15.48 3.59 1.41
C THR A 79 15.50 4.77 0.46
N GLY A 80 14.34 5.19 -0.06
CA GLY A 80 14.26 6.24 -1.07
C GLY A 80 14.53 7.64 -0.50
N PRO A 81 15.05 8.57 -1.32
CA PRO A 81 15.04 9.99 -0.97
C PRO A 81 13.60 10.50 -0.79
N LYS A 82 13.43 11.69 -0.19
CA LYS A 82 12.12 12.22 0.20
C LYS A 82 11.12 12.24 -0.96
N GLU A 83 11.56 12.62 -2.15
CA GLU A 83 10.74 12.70 -3.37
C GLU A 83 10.23 11.32 -3.79
N VAL A 84 11.10 10.31 -3.73
CA VAL A 84 10.75 8.92 -4.05
C VAL A 84 9.81 8.33 -3.00
N SER A 85 10.05 8.60 -1.71
CA SER A 85 9.15 8.16 -0.63
C SER A 85 7.78 8.82 -0.71
N LEU A 86 7.71 10.10 -1.11
CA LEU A 86 6.45 10.79 -1.37
C LEU A 86 5.69 10.14 -2.53
N LEU A 87 6.37 9.92 -3.66
CA LEU A 87 5.76 9.25 -4.82
C LEU A 87 5.29 7.83 -4.47
N ALA A 88 6.13 7.06 -3.78
CA ALA A 88 5.78 5.72 -3.31
C ALA A 88 4.57 5.75 -2.37
N SER A 89 4.46 6.76 -1.51
CA SER A 89 3.31 6.93 -0.62
C SER A 89 2.03 7.23 -1.40
N VAL A 90 2.09 8.09 -2.42
CA VAL A 90 0.95 8.39 -3.31
C VAL A 90 0.52 7.14 -4.07
N VAL A 91 1.47 6.39 -4.65
CA VAL A 91 1.18 5.13 -5.33
C VAL A 91 0.55 4.12 -4.37
N GLY A 92 1.03 4.06 -3.12
CA GLY A 92 0.44 3.24 -2.07
C GLY A 92 -1.01 3.61 -1.74
N ILE A 93 -1.34 4.91 -1.71
CA ILE A 93 -2.72 5.38 -1.50
C ILE A 93 -3.61 4.93 -2.65
N VAL A 94 -3.16 5.07 -3.90
CA VAL A 94 -3.90 4.62 -5.08
C VAL A 94 -4.12 3.11 -5.04
N LEU A 95 -3.09 2.34 -4.68
CA LEU A 95 -3.18 0.89 -4.56
C LEU A 95 -4.22 0.48 -3.51
N GLN A 96 -4.13 1.00 -2.29
CA GLN A 96 -5.09 0.69 -1.22
C GLN A 96 -6.50 1.21 -1.54
N GLY A 97 -6.61 2.36 -2.19
CA GLY A 97 -7.88 2.91 -2.70
C GLY A 97 -8.55 1.96 -3.71
N SER A 98 -7.76 1.34 -4.60
CA SER A 98 -8.29 0.32 -5.52
C SER A 98 -8.80 -0.92 -4.77
N VAL A 99 -8.14 -1.33 -3.68
CA VAL A 99 -8.60 -2.44 -2.82
C VAL A 99 -9.94 -2.10 -2.17
N ILE A 100 -10.08 -0.90 -1.59
CA ILE A 100 -11.34 -0.43 -1.02
C ILE A 100 -12.45 -0.41 -2.07
N GLN A 101 -12.18 0.09 -3.27
CA GLN A 101 -13.14 0.11 -4.37
C GLN A 101 -13.58 -1.31 -4.77
N MET A 102 -12.65 -2.26 -4.86
CA MET A 102 -12.96 -3.67 -5.17
C MET A 102 -13.78 -4.31 -4.05
N MET A 103 -13.46 -4.05 -2.78
CA MET A 103 -14.25 -4.51 -1.64
C MET A 103 -15.68 -3.93 -1.66
N TYR A 104 -15.81 -2.64 -2.02
CA TYR A 104 -17.10 -1.97 -2.14
C TYR A 104 -17.98 -2.61 -3.21
N LYS A 105 -17.41 -2.89 -4.40
CA LYS A 105 -18.12 -3.59 -5.49
C LYS A 105 -18.53 -5.01 -5.15
N LEU A 106 -17.81 -5.67 -4.24
CA LEU A 106 -18.13 -7.02 -3.76
C LEU A 106 -19.18 -7.01 -2.63
N GLY A 107 -19.59 -5.83 -2.14
CA GLY A 107 -20.54 -5.73 -1.04
C GLY A 107 -20.01 -6.25 0.29
N ASN A 108 -18.68 -6.25 0.48
CA ASN A 108 -18.06 -6.77 1.71
C ASN A 108 -18.45 -5.93 2.94
N PRO A 109 -18.54 -6.54 4.13
CA PRO A 109 -18.93 -5.85 5.37
C PRO A 109 -17.90 -4.78 5.78
N ARG A 110 -18.37 -3.73 6.46
CA ARG A 110 -17.60 -2.52 6.81
C ARG A 110 -16.30 -2.79 7.60
N PHE A 111 -16.24 -3.89 8.34
CA PHE A 111 -15.04 -4.28 9.07
C PHE A 111 -13.88 -4.72 8.16
N THR A 112 -14.17 -5.17 6.94
CA THR A 112 -13.15 -5.66 5.98
C THR A 112 -12.29 -4.52 5.42
N TYR A 113 -12.79 -3.28 5.44
CA TYR A 113 -12.06 -2.11 4.93
C TYR A 113 -11.02 -1.57 5.93
N ILE A 114 -11.11 -1.96 7.20
CA ILE A 114 -10.27 -1.39 8.29
C ILE A 114 -8.78 -1.45 7.96
N PRO A 115 -8.19 -2.59 7.52
CA PRO A 115 -6.75 -2.66 7.25
C PRO A 115 -6.31 -1.69 6.14
N ALA A 116 -7.10 -1.60 5.06
CA ALA A 116 -6.79 -0.71 3.94
C ALA A 116 -6.94 0.77 4.35
N SER A 117 -7.98 1.11 5.13
CA SER A 117 -8.19 2.46 5.64
C SER A 117 -7.07 2.91 6.58
N VAL A 118 -6.62 2.03 7.48
CA VAL A 118 -5.49 2.31 8.39
C VAL A 118 -4.20 2.53 7.60
N ALA A 119 -3.94 1.70 6.59
CA ALA A 119 -2.78 1.87 5.72
C ALA A 119 -2.80 3.22 4.98
N ILE A 120 -3.95 3.62 4.43
CA ILE A 120 -4.10 4.94 3.78
C ILE A 120 -3.87 6.08 4.78
N ALA A 121 -4.46 6.00 5.98
CA ALA A 121 -4.27 7.03 7.00
C ALA A 121 -2.78 7.19 7.36
N LEU A 122 -2.06 6.09 7.55
CA LEU A 122 -0.63 6.11 7.82
C LEU A 122 0.18 6.69 6.65
N LEU A 123 -0.18 6.38 5.40
CA LEU A 123 0.48 6.95 4.21
C LEU A 123 0.25 8.47 4.10
N VAL A 124 -0.95 8.95 4.41
CA VAL A 124 -1.25 10.39 4.44
C VAL A 124 -0.44 11.09 5.51
N VAL A 125 -0.35 10.51 6.71
CA VAL A 125 0.50 11.03 7.80
C VAL A 125 1.97 11.06 7.37
N ASN A 126 2.45 10.01 6.70
CA ASN A 126 3.82 9.98 6.18
C ASN A 126 4.07 11.11 5.18
N ILE A 127 3.15 11.36 4.24
CA ILE A 127 3.25 12.48 3.28
C ILE A 127 3.28 13.82 4.02
N ALA A 128 2.38 14.05 4.97
CA ALA A 128 2.34 15.29 5.74
C ALA A 128 3.67 15.56 6.46
N LEU A 129 4.22 14.54 7.13
CA LEU A 129 5.51 14.64 7.81
C LEU A 129 6.68 14.90 6.83
N LEU A 130 6.66 14.29 5.65
CA LEU A 130 7.67 14.53 4.62
C LEU A 130 7.62 15.97 4.10
N ILE A 131 6.43 16.52 3.86
CA ILE A 131 6.24 17.91 3.40
C ILE A 131 6.70 18.90 4.48
N THR A 132 6.23 18.76 5.72
CA THR A 132 6.65 19.65 6.82
C THR A 132 8.16 19.66 7.01
N SER A 133 8.82 18.50 6.87
CA SER A 133 10.28 18.42 6.97
C SER A 133 11.05 19.10 5.84
N LYS A 134 10.42 19.33 4.67
CA LYS A 134 11.01 20.03 3.54
C LYS A 134 10.95 21.54 3.75
N ASP A 135 9.82 22.02 4.23
CA ASP A 135 9.60 23.44 4.52
C ASP A 135 10.57 23.92 5.61
N GLU A 136 10.77 23.14 6.67
CA GLU A 136 11.74 23.45 7.72
C GLU A 136 13.18 23.55 7.19
N GLN A 137 13.58 22.67 6.27
CA GLN A 137 14.93 22.71 5.68
C GLN A 137 15.12 23.91 4.75
N GLN A 138 14.13 24.23 3.91
CA GLN A 138 14.18 25.40 3.04
C GLN A 138 14.19 26.71 3.82
N GLN A 139 13.48 26.79 4.94
CA GLN A 139 13.49 27.96 5.82
C GLN A 139 14.82 28.16 6.54
N ARG A 140 15.55 27.09 6.87
CA ARG A 140 16.90 27.18 7.45
C ARG A 140 17.91 27.69 6.43
N ILE A 141 17.90 27.13 5.21
CA ILE A 141 18.82 27.53 4.12
C ILE A 141 18.62 29.01 3.71
N LYS A 142 17.40 29.55 3.80
CA LYS A 142 17.13 30.98 3.52
C LYS A 142 17.56 31.94 4.64
N LYS A 143 17.87 31.43 5.84
CA LYS A 143 18.26 32.24 7.00
C LYS A 143 19.77 32.28 7.25
N GLU A 144 20.53 31.45 6.54
CA GLU A 144 21.99 31.46 6.48
C GLU A 144 22.47 32.27 5.25
#